data_AF-A0A2E9NY22-F1
#
_entry.id   AF-A0A2E9NY22-F1
#
_cell.length_a   1.000
_cell.length_b   1.000
_cell.length_c   1.000
_cell.angle_alpha   90.00
_cell.angle_beta   90.00
_cell.angle_gamma   90.00
#
_symmetry.space_group_name_H-M   'P 1'
#
loop_
_entity.id
_entity.type
_entity.pdbx_description
1 polymer ?
#
loop_
_entity_poly.entity_id
_entity_poly.type
_entity_poly.pdbx_seq_one_letter_code
_entity_poly.pdbx_strand_id
1 'polypeptide(L)'
;MKPIPRISTRGYYDLSTGKTLKKNQYYLYPKKDFTKLVDSKELTIMIHGLRNDNAGAIAKVVLAKNRLRKLKYSHPVIGFSYDSNTTGAHLIKHAKHALAVGQTIAV
;
A
#
# COMPACT_ATOMS: atom_id res chain seq x y z
N MET A 1 -6.75 19.30 -4.78
CA MET A 1 -5.58 18.50 -5.22
C MET A 1 -6.07 17.43 -6.20
N LYS A 2 -5.37 17.16 -7.32
CA LYS A 2 -5.76 16.04 -8.20
C LYS A 2 -5.67 14.73 -7.40
N PRO A 3 -6.68 13.85 -7.45
CA PRO A 3 -6.64 12.59 -6.73
C PRO A 3 -5.47 11.73 -7.23
N ILE A 4 -4.83 11.01 -6.31
CA ILE A 4 -3.69 10.15 -6.61
C ILE A 4 -4.21 8.72 -6.76
N PRO A 5 -3.85 8.00 -7.85
CA PRO A 5 -4.18 6.60 -8.00
C PRO A 5 -3.64 5.78 -6.83
N ARG A 6 -4.51 4.99 -6.19
CA ARG A 6 -4.16 4.09 -5.10
C ARG A 6 -4.90 2.77 -5.19
N ILE A 7 -4.18 1.71 -4.86
CA ILE A 7 -4.71 0.39 -4.58
C ILE A 7 -4.79 0.25 -3.06
N SER A 8 -5.90 -0.28 -2.53
CA SER A 8 -6.04 -0.57 -1.11
C SER A 8 -6.54 -1.98 -0.85
N THR A 9 -5.79 -2.70 -0.03
CA THR A 9 -6.14 -4.02 0.53
C THR A 9 -6.59 -3.93 1.99
N ARG A 10 -6.89 -2.73 2.48
CA ARG A 10 -7.43 -2.53 3.82
C ARG A 10 -8.74 -3.30 4.05
N GLY A 11 -8.75 -4.13 5.07
CA GLY A 11 -9.82 -4.99 5.52
C GLY A 11 -9.99 -6.24 4.67
N TYR A 12 -9.04 -6.57 3.78
CA TYR A 12 -9.11 -7.76 2.94
C TYR A 12 -8.55 -9.01 3.62
N TYR A 13 -7.72 -8.84 4.65
CA TYR A 13 -7.04 -9.96 5.30
C TYR A 13 -7.12 -9.84 6.81
N ASP A 14 -7.26 -10.99 7.47
CA ASP A 14 -7.02 -11.11 8.90
C ASP A 14 -5.51 -10.99 9.18
N LEU A 15 -5.11 -10.02 10.00
CA LEU A 15 -3.70 -9.72 10.23
C LEU A 15 -2.96 -10.75 11.11
N SER A 16 -3.69 -11.67 11.74
CA SER A 16 -3.15 -12.68 12.66
C SER A 16 -3.02 -14.05 12.01
N THR A 17 -3.72 -14.28 10.91
CA THR A 17 -3.81 -15.59 10.24
C THR A 17 -3.57 -15.51 8.73
N GLY A 18 -3.61 -14.31 8.14
CA GLY A 18 -3.51 -14.14 6.69
C GLY A 18 -4.76 -14.52 5.90
N LYS A 19 -5.83 -14.99 6.57
CA LYS A 19 -7.06 -15.42 5.89
C LYS A 19 -7.71 -14.26 5.13
N THR A 20 -8.12 -14.51 3.91
CA THR A 20 -8.89 -13.56 3.10
C THR A 20 -10.28 -13.35 3.70
N LEU A 21 -10.59 -12.11 4.07
CA LEU A 21 -11.89 -11.67 4.61
C LEU A 21 -12.82 -11.16 3.50
N LYS A 22 -12.27 -10.55 2.44
CA LYS A 22 -13.03 -10.01 1.31
C LYS A 22 -12.54 -10.64 0.01
N LYS A 23 -13.48 -11.20 -0.76
CA LYS A 23 -13.20 -11.89 -2.02
C LYS A 23 -13.48 -11.07 -3.29
N ASN A 24 -13.89 -9.82 -3.12
CA ASN A 24 -14.10 -8.90 -4.23
C ASN A 24 -12.78 -8.28 -4.71
N GLN A 25 -12.85 -7.54 -5.81
CA GLN A 25 -11.71 -6.80 -6.34
C GLN A 25 -11.22 -5.74 -5.35
N TYR A 26 -9.90 -5.57 -5.25
CA TYR A 26 -9.30 -4.55 -4.38
C TYR A 26 -9.83 -3.16 -4.67
N TYR A 27 -9.77 -2.30 -3.64
CA TYR A 27 -10.26 -0.94 -3.78
C TYR A 27 -9.29 -0.12 -4.63
N LEU A 28 -9.79 0.43 -5.74
CA LEU A 28 -9.04 1.28 -6.67
C LEU A 28 -9.60 2.70 -6.63
N TYR A 29 -8.73 3.70 -6.40
CA TYR A 29 -9.15 5.08 -6.37
C TYR A 29 -8.11 6.05 -6.96
N PRO A 30 -8.48 6.92 -7.92
CA PRO A 30 -9.68 6.84 -8.75
C PRO A 30 -9.58 5.64 -9.70
N LYS A 31 -10.59 4.77 -9.75
CA LYS A 31 -10.59 3.57 -10.60
C LYS A 31 -10.26 3.87 -12.07
N LYS A 32 -10.79 4.98 -12.61
CA LYS A 32 -10.55 5.43 -13.99
C LYS A 32 -9.11 5.80 -14.32
N ASP A 33 -8.28 6.11 -13.33
CA ASP A 33 -6.89 6.48 -13.59
C ASP A 33 -5.99 5.25 -13.79
N PHE A 34 -6.47 4.05 -13.44
CA PHE A 34 -5.73 2.81 -13.65
C PHE A 34 -5.71 2.38 -15.12
N THR A 35 -6.68 2.79 -15.94
CA THR A 35 -6.65 2.48 -17.38
C THR A 35 -5.49 3.15 -18.10
N LYS A 36 -5.01 4.30 -17.58
CA LYS A 36 -3.84 5.02 -18.10
C LYS A 36 -2.51 4.28 -17.87
N LEU A 37 -2.54 3.21 -17.08
CA LEU A 37 -1.35 2.41 -16.76
C LEU A 37 -1.14 1.25 -17.73
N VAL A 38 -2.14 0.88 -18.53
CA VAL A 38 -2.10 -0.29 -19.42
C VAL A 38 -0.92 -0.23 -20.38
N ASP A 39 -0.66 0.96 -20.94
CA ASP A 39 0.43 1.18 -21.89
C ASP A 39 1.70 1.74 -21.22
N SER A 40 1.74 1.76 -19.88
CA SER A 40 2.88 2.33 -19.14
C SER A 40 4.06 1.38 -19.20
N LYS A 41 5.15 1.80 -19.84
CA LYS A 41 6.41 1.03 -19.91
C LYS A 41 7.03 0.78 -18.53
N GLU A 42 6.78 1.69 -17.59
CA GLU A 42 7.32 1.66 -16.24
C GLU A 42 6.35 2.34 -15.28
N LEU A 43 6.34 1.94 -14.02
CA LEU A 43 5.57 2.59 -12.95
C LEU A 43 6.28 2.42 -11.60
N THR A 44 6.00 3.33 -10.67
CA THR A 44 6.40 3.19 -9.26
C THR A 44 5.18 2.92 -8.40
N ILE A 45 5.29 1.95 -7.49
CA ILE A 45 4.31 1.70 -6.44
C ILE A 45 4.92 2.16 -5.11
N MET A 46 4.33 3.19 -4.51
CA MET A 46 4.71 3.68 -3.19
C MET A 46 3.88 2.96 -2.12
N ILE A 47 4.51 2.01 -1.44
CA ILE A 47 3.95 1.32 -0.27
C ILE A 47 4.30 2.13 0.98
N HIS A 48 3.29 2.51 1.77
CA HIS A 48 3.57 3.21 3.02
C HIS A 48 4.09 2.26 4.11
N GLY A 49 5.03 2.73 4.93
CA GLY A 49 5.50 2.01 6.11
C GLY A 49 4.52 2.02 7.30
N LEU A 50 4.98 1.49 8.43
CA LEU A 50 4.25 1.41 9.70
C LEU A 50 3.68 2.77 10.13
N ARG A 51 2.48 2.77 10.72
CA ARG A 51 1.79 3.91 11.38
C ARG A 51 1.21 5.00 10.47
N ASN A 52 0.58 4.61 9.37
CA ASN A 52 -0.13 5.57 8.53
C ASN A 52 -1.59 5.19 8.35
N ASP A 53 -2.48 6.11 8.73
CA ASP A 53 -3.87 6.11 8.33
C ASP A 53 -4.01 6.44 6.82
N ASN A 54 -5.23 6.56 6.33
CA ASN A 54 -5.46 6.89 4.92
C ASN A 54 -4.83 8.23 4.50
N ALA A 55 -4.88 9.24 5.38
CA ALA A 55 -4.34 10.57 5.10
C ALA A 55 -2.81 10.53 4.99
N GLY A 56 -2.14 9.88 5.95
CA GLY A 56 -0.70 9.68 5.96
C GLY A 56 -0.22 8.83 4.78
N ALA A 57 -1.00 7.82 4.37
CA ALA A 57 -0.71 7.05 3.17
C ALA A 57 -0.71 7.95 1.92
N ILE A 58 -1.71 8.83 1.77
CA ILE A 58 -1.77 9.79 0.66
C ILE A 58 -0.59 10.75 0.68
N ALA A 59 -0.27 11.33 1.84
CA ALA A 59 0.81 12.30 2.00
C ALA A 59 2.18 11.71 1.58
N LYS A 60 2.46 10.45 1.95
CA LYS A 60 3.69 9.76 1.54
C LYS A 60 3.77 9.56 0.02
N VAL A 61 2.66 9.26 -0.64
CA VAL A 61 2.64 9.12 -2.11
C VAL A 61 2.84 10.47 -2.79
N VAL A 62 2.27 11.56 -2.27
CA VAL A 62 2.53 12.93 -2.75
C VAL A 62 4.02 13.25 -2.65
N LEU A 63 4.62 12.98 -1.48
CA LEU A 63 6.03 13.26 -1.23
C LEU A 63 6.93 12.46 -2.18
N ALA A 64 6.69 11.16 -2.32
CA ALA A 64 7.42 10.29 -3.24
C ALA A 64 7.31 10.80 -4.69
N LYS A 65 6.09 11.08 -5.17
CA LYS A 65 5.83 11.61 -6.51
C LYS A 65 6.57 12.94 -6.75
N ASN A 66 6.57 13.83 -5.77
CA ASN A 66 7.25 15.12 -5.87
C ASN A 66 8.77 14.95 -5.89
N ARG A 67 9.32 14.03 -5.09
CA ARG A 67 10.76 13.74 -5.09
C ARG A 67 11.21 13.10 -6.40
N LEU A 68 10.47 12.11 -6.89
CA LEU A 68 10.73 11.44 -8.17
C LEU A 68 10.71 12.42 -9.34
N ARG A 69 9.71 13.31 -9.38
CA ARG A 69 9.65 14.37 -10.40
C ARG A 69 10.88 15.29 -10.37
N LYS A 70 11.39 15.64 -9.19
CA LYS A 70 12.65 16.42 -9.06
C LYS A 70 13.88 15.65 -9.57
N LEU A 71 13.85 14.32 -9.53
CA LEU A 71 14.89 13.43 -10.07
C LEU A 71 14.66 13.09 -11.56
N LYS A 72 13.78 13.82 -12.25
CA LYS A 72 13.42 13.61 -13.67
C LYS A 72 12.74 12.26 -13.96
N TYR A 73 12.22 11.59 -12.94
CA TYR A 73 11.35 10.43 -13.12
C TYR A 73 9.94 10.89 -13.51
N SER A 74 9.48 10.49 -14.70
CA SER A 74 8.23 10.95 -15.30
C SER A 74 7.13 9.89 -15.35
N HIS A 75 7.44 8.64 -15.00
CA HIS A 75 6.48 7.55 -15.03
C HIS A 75 5.42 7.66 -13.91
N PRO A 76 4.27 6.97 -14.06
CA PRO A 76 3.21 6.97 -13.05
C PRO A 76 3.71 6.54 -11.67
N VAL A 77 3.19 7.21 -10.63
CA VAL A 77 3.43 6.87 -9.22
C VAL A 77 2.08 6.59 -8.57
N ILE A 78 1.91 5.36 -8.09
CA ILE A 78 0.66 4.84 -7.53
C ILE A 78 0.89 4.58 -6.04
N GLY A 79 -0.10 4.89 -5.20
CA GLY A 79 -0.06 4.53 -3.80
C GLY A 79 -0.57 3.11 -3.55
N PHE A 80 0.05 2.41 -2.61
CA PHE A 80 -0.48 1.16 -2.08
C PHE A 80 -0.76 1.32 -0.58
N SER A 81 -1.96 0.93 -0.16
CA SER A 81 -2.36 1.01 1.24
C SER A 81 -2.90 -0.33 1.74
N TYR A 82 -2.46 -0.72 2.94
CA TYR A 82 -2.83 -1.97 3.59
C TYR A 82 -3.03 -1.72 5.08
N ASP A 83 -3.70 -2.66 5.75
CA ASP A 83 -3.83 -2.60 7.19
C ASP A 83 -2.55 -3.11 7.86
N SER A 84 -2.13 -2.39 8.89
CA SER A 84 -1.05 -2.81 9.76
C SER A 84 -1.52 -2.65 11.19
N ASN A 85 -1.35 -3.68 12.01
CA ASN A 85 -1.53 -3.54 13.44
C ASN A 85 -0.19 -3.13 14.04
N THR A 86 -0.05 -1.84 14.33
CA THR A 86 1.20 -1.30 14.90
C THR A 86 1.21 -1.31 16.42
N THR A 87 0.12 -1.80 17.03
CA THR A 87 0.00 -1.90 18.49
C THR A 87 1.09 -2.83 19.00
N GLY A 88 1.91 -2.33 19.91
CA GLY A 88 3.02 -3.10 20.46
C GLY A 88 4.11 -3.46 19.46
N ALA A 89 4.19 -2.82 18.28
CA ALA A 89 5.21 -3.15 17.27
C ALA A 89 6.68 -2.98 17.76
N HIS A 90 6.88 -2.24 18.85
CA HIS A 90 8.18 -2.11 19.52
C HIS A 90 8.55 -3.33 20.39
N LEU A 91 7.59 -4.21 20.69
CA LEU A 91 7.81 -5.43 21.48
C LEU A 91 8.20 -6.59 20.56
N ILE A 92 9.26 -7.31 20.92
CA ILE A 92 9.78 -8.46 20.17
C ILE A 92 8.70 -9.51 19.89
N LYS A 93 7.75 -9.73 20.81
CA LYS A 93 6.66 -10.71 20.62
C LYS A 93 5.79 -10.39 19.40
N HIS A 94 5.53 -9.12 19.12
CA HIS A 94 4.72 -8.71 17.98
C HIS A 94 5.51 -8.81 16.68
N ALA A 95 6.82 -8.53 16.70
CA ALA A 95 7.70 -8.76 15.56
C ALA A 95 7.77 -10.26 15.20
N LYS A 96 7.93 -11.15 16.21
CA LYS A 96 7.92 -12.60 16.01
C LYS A 96 6.58 -13.11 15.46
N HIS A 97 5.47 -12.61 16.01
CA HIS A 97 4.14 -12.96 15.50
C HIS A 97 3.96 -12.52 14.04
N ALA A 98 4.31 -11.27 13.70
CA ALA A 98 4.22 -10.78 12.32
C ALA A 98 5.09 -11.61 11.34
N LEU A 99 6.29 -12.04 11.77
CA LEU A 99 7.14 -12.93 10.99
C LEU A 99 6.47 -14.29 10.76
N ALA A 100 5.92 -14.92 11.81
CA ALA A 100 5.26 -16.22 11.70
C ALA A 100 4.04 -16.18 10.76
N VAL A 101 3.23 -15.11 10.85
CA VAL A 101 2.11 -14.88 9.93
C VAL A 101 2.62 -14.68 8.50
N GLY A 102 3.66 -13.86 8.30
CA GLY A 102 4.27 -13.66 6.99
C GLY A 102 4.80 -14.96 6.38
N GLN A 103 5.43 -15.82 7.18
CA GLN A 103 5.87 -17.15 6.74
C GLN A 103 4.69 -18.05 6.36
N THR A 104 3.59 -18.02 7.13
CA THR A 104 2.38 -18.80 6.83
C THR A 104 1.76 -18.41 5.50
N ILE A 105 1.75 -17.11 5.17
CA ILE A 105 1.17 -16.58 3.93
C ILE A 105 2.07 -16.85 2.71
N ALA A 106 3.38 -16.97 2.91
CA ALA A 106 4.34 -17.14 1.83
C ALA A 106 4.43 -18.57 1.27
N VAL A 107 3.81 -19.54 1.96
CA VAL A 107 3.75 -20.97 1.57
C VAL A 107 2.47 -21.23 0.77
#